data_AF-F3FYA4-F1
#
_entry.id   AF-F3FYA4-F1
#
_cell.length_a   1.000
_cell.length_b   1.000
_cell.length_c   1.000
_cell.angle_alpha   90.00
_cell.angle_beta   90.00
_cell.angle_gamma   90.00
#
_symmetry.space_group_name_H-M   'P 1'
#
loop_
_entity.id
_entity.type
_entity.pdbx_description
1 polymer ?
#
loop_
_entity_poly.entity_id
_entity_poly.type
_entity_poly.pdbx_seq_one_letter_code
_entity_poly.pdbx_strand_id
1 'polypeptide(L)' 'RHSGGETLSPEASATWAGIQTLGTEERSNYPLALNVDDQGKDFVLNAQTVINIG' A
#
# COMPACT_ATOMS: atom_id res chain seq x y z
N ARG A 1 3.43 17.25 -11.70
CA ARG A 1 2.07 17.81 -11.84
C ARG A 1 1.03 16.70 -11.65
N HIS A 2 0.79 16.30 -10.41
CA HIS A 2 -0.38 15.48 -10.07
C HIS A 2 -0.97 16.13 -8.83
N SER A 3 -1.72 17.20 -9.07
CA SER A 3 -2.36 17.97 -8.02
C SER A 3 -3.45 17.11 -7.40
N GLY A 4 -3.38 17.00 -6.07
CA GLY A 4 -4.36 16.38 -5.23
C GLY A 4 -5.77 16.96 -5.43
N GLY A 5 -6.75 16.08 -5.25
CA GLY A 5 -8.16 16.42 -5.27
C GLY A 5 -9.03 15.39 -5.98
N GLU A 6 -8.75 14.09 -5.85
CA GLU A 6 -9.73 13.09 -6.25
C GLU A 6 -10.79 12.99 -5.14
N THR A 7 -11.98 13.54 -5.41
CA THR A 7 -13.12 13.36 -4.52
C THR A 7 -13.52 11.89 -4.54
N LEU A 8 -13.25 11.19 -3.43
CA LEU A 8 -13.66 9.80 -3.26
C LEU A 8 -15.18 9.69 -3.45
N SER A 9 -15.62 8.69 -4.23
CA SER A 9 -17.03 8.31 -4.31
C SER A 9 -17.58 8.06 -2.89
N PRO A 10 -18.89 8.27 -2.62
CA PRO A 10 -19.52 7.92 -1.35
C PRO A 10 -19.24 6.49 -0.89
N GLU A 11 -19.16 5.54 -1.84
CA GLU A 11 -18.85 4.13 -1.58
C GLU A 11 -17.38 3.94 -1.16
N ALA A 12 -16.47 4.67 -1.81
CA ALA A 12 -15.07 4.71 -1.41
C ALA A 12 -14.93 5.33 -0.02
N SER A 13 -15.61 6.45 0.25
CA SER A 13 -15.59 7.10 1.57
C SER A 13 -16.10 6.20 2.69
N ALA A 14 -17.10 5.34 2.44
CA ALA A 14 -17.57 4.35 3.40
C ALA A 14 -16.54 3.23 3.63
N THR A 15 -15.81 2.82 2.59
CA THR A 15 -14.75 1.81 2.67
C THR A 15 -13.56 2.29 3.51
N TRP A 16 -13.25 3.59 3.44
CA TRP A 16 -12.19 4.23 4.22
C TRP A 16 -12.63 4.73 5.60
N ALA A 17 -13.88 4.45 6.02
CA ALA A 17 -14.38 4.86 7.32
C ALA A 17 -13.54 4.24 8.45
N GLY A 18 -13.00 5.10 9.33
CA GLY A 18 -12.10 4.69 10.41
C GLY A 18 -10.60 4.69 10.04
N ILE A 19 -10.25 4.96 8.79
CA ILE A 19 -8.86 5.13 8.36
C ILE A 19 -8.53 6.63 8.35
N GLN A 20 -7.49 7.03 9.09
CA GLN A 20 -7.00 8.41 9.14
C GLN A 20 -5.62 8.51 8.47
N THR A 21 -5.51 9.37 7.46
CA THR A 21 -4.21 9.71 6.86
C THR A 21 -3.46 10.69 7.76
N LEU A 22 -2.30 10.28 8.29
CA LEU A 22 -1.44 11.15 9.11
C LEU A 22 -0.47 11.98 8.27
N GLY A 23 -0.14 11.50 7.07
CA GLY A 23 0.74 12.16 6.11
C GLY A 23 0.83 11.32 4.84
N THR A 24 1.19 11.98 3.75
CA THR A 24 1.42 11.33 2.45
C THR A 24 2.80 11.71 1.98
N GLU A 25 3.63 10.72 1.67
CA GLU A 25 4.95 10.95 1.08
C GLU A 25 5.09 10.16 -0.21
N GLU A 26 5.30 10.88 -1.31
CA GLU A 26 5.61 10.28 -2.60
C GLU A 26 7.10 9.88 -2.61
N ARG A 27 7.37 8.57 -2.49
CA ARG A 27 8.72 8.02 -2.72
C ARG A 27 8.72 7.12 -3.94
N SER A 28 9.73 7.26 -4.78
CA SER A 28 9.92 6.39 -5.96
C SER A 28 10.72 5.12 -5.66
N ASN A 29 11.16 4.93 -4.41
CA ASN A 29 11.92 3.76 -3.98
C ASN A 29 11.57 3.40 -2.53
N TYR A 30 11.03 2.20 -2.32
CA TYR A 30 10.81 1.62 -1.00
C TYR A 30 11.59 0.30 -0.92
N PRO A 31 12.44 0.10 0.10
CA PRO A 31 13.16 -1.15 0.28
C PRO A 31 12.20 -2.25 0.73
N LEU A 32 11.56 -2.86 -0.25
CA LEU A 32 10.62 -3.97 -0.09
C LEU A 32 11.16 -5.16 -0.88
N ALA A 33 11.14 -6.33 -0.26
CA ALA A 33 11.36 -7.59 -0.96
C ALA A 33 10.02 -8.31 -1.09
N LEU A 34 9.65 -8.68 -2.31
CA LEU A 34 8.50 -9.53 -2.58
C LEU A 34 9.00 -10.87 -3.09
N ASN A 35 8.59 -11.95 -2.44
CA ASN A 35 8.91 -13.31 -2.87
C ASN A 35 7.63 -14.11 -3.12
N VAL A 36 7.74 -15.04 -4.06
CA VAL A 36 6.68 -15.97 -4.46
C VAL A 36 7.15 -17.36 -4.12
N ASP A 37 6.37 -18.09 -3.31
CA ASP A 37 6.55 -19.52 -3.06
C ASP A 37 5.49 -20.28 -3.86
N ASP A 38 5.94 -21.07 -4.83
CA ASP A 38 5.14 -21.85 -5.77
C ASP A 38 5.38 -23.36 -5.66
N GLN A 39 6.02 -23.81 -4.58
CA GLN A 39 6.38 -25.22 -4.39
C GLN A 39 5.18 -26.16 -4.16
N GLY A 40 3.96 -25.63 -4.08
CA GLY A 40 2.72 -26.36 -3.86
C GLY A 40 1.74 -26.30 -5.03
N LYS A 41 0.47 -26.56 -4.76
CA LYS A 41 -0.62 -26.30 -5.74
C LYS A 41 -1.09 -24.84 -5.75
N ASP A 42 -0.75 -24.10 -4.70
CA ASP A 42 -1.13 -22.72 -4.48
C ASP A 42 0.11 -21.80 -4.54
N PHE A 43 -0.13 -20.50 -4.64
CA PHE A 43 0.92 -19.48 -4.56
C PHE A 43 0.84 -18.73 -3.24
N VAL A 44 2.01 -18.48 -2.63
CA VAL A 44 2.13 -17.60 -1.47
C VAL A 44 2.97 -16.39 -1.86
N LEU A 45 2.46 -15.19 -1.56
CA LEU A 45 3.19 -13.93 -1.72
C LEU A 45 3.62 -13.45 -0.33
N ASN A 46 4.92 -13.37 -0.07
CA ASN A 46 5.42 -12.72 1.15
C ASN A 46 6.09 -11.38 0.79
N ALA A 47 5.60 -10.32 1.42
CA ALA A 47 6.23 -9.01 1.40
C ALA A 47 7.03 -8.82 2.70
N GLN A 48 8.29 -8.44 2.55
CA GLN A 48 9.19 -8.11 3.65
C GLN A 48 9.62 -6.66 3.54
N THR A 49 9.64 -5.97 4.68
CA THR A 49 9.95 -4.55 4.77
C THR A 49 11.00 -4.34 5.87
N VAL A 50 11.72 -3.21 5.77
CA VAL A 50 12.55 -2.73 6.87
C VAL A 50 11.68 -2.18 8.00
N ILE A 51 12.11 -2.36 9.25
CA ILE A 51 11.38 -1.95 10.47
C ILE A 51 11.14 -0.43 10.50
N ASN A 52 12.02 0.34 9.84
CA ASN A 52 11.93 1.78 9.77
C ASN A 52 11.79 2.21 8.31
N ILE A 53 10.61 2.70 7.97
CA ILE A 53 10.47 3.63 6.85
C ILE A 53 10.86 5.00 7.41
N GLY A 54 11.98 5.56 6.93
CA GLY A 54 12.53 6.83 7.43
C GLY A 54 11.51 7.95 7.48
#